data_AF-A0A928VHV4-F1
#
_entry.id   AF-A0A928VHV4-F1
#
_cell.length_a   1.000
_cell.length_b   1.000
_cell.length_c   1.000
_cell.angle_alpha   90.00
_cell.angle_beta   90.00
_cell.angle_gamma   90.00
#
_symmetry.space_group_name_H-M   'P 1'
#
loop_
_entity.id
_entity.type
_entity.pdbx_description
1 polymer ?
#
loop_
_entity_poly.entity_id
_entity_poly.type
_entity_poly.pdbx_seq_one_letter_code
_entity_poly.pdbx_strand_id
1 'polypeptide(L)'
;VDESRSIRHRRTLINLVKQGGWIDERLFGLKVVANNFRDLQGLLSLAPLGIRMIQRRKFPLSFEKSEGTDTVRSLIESVQTFEAQKK
;
A
#
# COMPACT_ATOMS: atom_id res chain seq x y z
N VAL A 1 -5.60 15.99 -11.66
CA VAL A 1 -5.28 16.83 -10.48
C VAL A 1 -4.23 16.12 -9.68
N ASP A 2 -3.06 16.72 -9.44
CA ASP A 2 -2.04 16.09 -8.60
C ASP A 2 -2.51 16.14 -7.15
N GLU A 3 -2.85 14.97 -6.60
CA GLU A 3 -3.35 14.87 -5.23
C GLU A 3 -2.22 15.07 -4.24
N SER A 4 -2.48 15.67 -3.08
CA SER A 4 -1.44 15.87 -2.07
C SER A 4 -0.79 14.54 -1.64
N ARG A 5 0.49 14.58 -1.25
CA ARG A 5 1.24 13.40 -0.78
C ARG A 5 0.47 12.63 0.31
N SER A 6 -0.13 13.35 1.25
CA SER A 6 -0.92 12.76 2.34
C SER A 6 -2.13 11.96 1.83
N ILE A 7 -2.82 12.45 0.80
CA ILE A 7 -3.95 11.75 0.19
C ILE A 7 -3.46 10.46 -0.49
N ARG A 8 -2.35 10.51 -1.23
CA ARG A 8 -1.77 9.34 -1.91
C ARG A 8 -1.32 8.25 -0.92
N HIS A 9 -0.67 8.65 0.17
CA HIS A 9 -0.24 7.72 1.21
C HIS A 9 -1.44 7.05 1.89
N ARG A 10 -2.48 7.82 2.22
CA ARG A 10 -3.72 7.28 2.80
C ARG A 10 -4.40 6.28 1.87
N ARG A 11 -4.50 6.59 0.57
CA ARG A 11 -5.05 5.65 -0.42
C ARG A 11 -4.23 4.38 -0.51
N THR A 12 -2.92 4.49 -0.46
CA THR A 12 -2.02 3.34 -0.44
C THR A 12 -2.28 2.47 0.79
N LEU A 13 -2.43 3.07 1.97
CA LEU A 13 -2.80 2.35 3.20
C LEU A 13 -4.13 1.59 3.03
N ILE A 14 -5.17 2.28 2.58
CA ILE A 14 -6.50 1.67 2.36
C ILE A 14 -6.39 0.50 1.39
N ASN A 15 -5.64 0.65 0.29
CA ASN A 15 -5.46 -0.41 -0.70
C ASN A 15 -4.73 -1.63 -0.12
N LEU A 16 -3.74 -1.43 0.76
CA LEU A 16 -3.05 -2.53 1.43
C LEU A 16 -3.98 -3.27 2.41
N VAL A 17 -4.73 -2.52 3.22
CA VAL A 17 -5.74 -3.09 4.13
C VAL A 17 -6.81 -3.86 3.36
N LYS A 18 -7.30 -3.35 2.22
CA LYS A 18 -8.25 -4.10 1.37
C LYS A 18 -7.65 -5.41 0.82
N GLN A 19 -6.35 -5.44 0.56
CA GLN A 19 -5.68 -6.62 0.00
C GLN A 19 -5.42 -7.68 1.06
N GLY A 20 -4.93 -7.27 2.22
CA GLY A 20 -4.39 -8.15 3.25
C GLY A 20 -5.09 -8.14 4.60
N GLY A 21 -6.12 -7.30 4.77
CA GLY A 21 -6.77 -7.01 6.04
C GLY A 21 -5.94 -6.09 6.94
N TRP A 22 -4.61 -6.16 6.85
CA TRP A 22 -3.63 -5.38 7.62
C TRP A 22 -2.56 -4.80 6.68
N ILE A 23 -1.64 -4.00 7.23
CA ILE A 23 -0.59 -3.32 6.46
C ILE A 23 0.73 -4.08 6.60
N ASP A 24 1.45 -4.28 5.49
CA ASP A 24 2.88 -4.59 5.50
C ASP A 24 3.67 -3.29 5.35
N GLU A 25 4.41 -2.89 6.38
CA GLU A 25 5.20 -1.65 6.39
C GLU A 25 6.25 -1.60 5.29
N ARG A 26 6.81 -2.75 4.91
CA ARG A 26 7.84 -2.85 3.87
C ARG A 26 7.21 -2.57 2.51
N LEU A 27 6.08 -3.21 2.23
CA LEU A 27 5.34 -2.99 0.99
C LEU A 27 4.77 -1.58 0.92
N PHE A 28 4.28 -1.06 2.05
CA PHE A 28 3.84 0.32 2.18
C PHE A 28 4.96 1.30 1.84
N GLY A 29 6.12 1.16 2.48
CA GLY A 29 7.30 1.99 2.24
C GLY A 29 7.71 1.99 0.77
N LEU A 30 7.76 0.81 0.14
CA LEU A 30 8.06 0.70 -1.29
C LEU A 30 7.02 1.44 -2.15
N LYS A 31 5.71 1.26 -1.89
CA LYS A 31 4.65 1.88 -2.70
C LYS A 31 4.62 3.40 -2.56
N VAL A 32 4.82 3.94 -1.35
CA VAL A 32 4.79 5.40 -1.12
C VAL A 32 6.03 6.10 -1.63
N VAL A 33 7.21 5.50 -1.47
CA VAL A 33 8.46 6.07 -1.97
C VAL A 33 8.57 5.96 -3.48
N ALA A 34 8.09 4.87 -4.10
CA ALA A 34 8.07 4.74 -5.55
C ALA A 34 7.14 5.76 -6.25
N ASN A 35 6.11 6.24 -5.54
CA ASN A 35 5.13 7.20 -6.05
C ASN A 35 4.60 6.83 -7.46
N ASN A 36 4.22 5.56 -7.67
CA ASN A 36 3.85 5.02 -9.00
C ASN A 36 4.95 5.19 -10.08
N PHE A 37 6.21 4.96 -9.73
CA PHE A 37 7.37 5.19 -10.60
C PHE A 37 7.55 6.65 -11.06
N ARG A 38 6.91 7.61 -10.38
CA ARG A 38 7.14 9.04 -10.64
C ARG A 38 8.37 9.56 -9.90
N ASP A 39 8.85 8.84 -8.89
CA ASP A 39 10.02 9.20 -8.10
C ASP A 39 11.11 8.12 -8.19
N LEU A 40 11.83 8.11 -9.33
CA LEU A 40 12.95 7.20 -9.55
C LEU A 40 14.12 7.49 -8.59
N GLN A 41 14.31 8.74 -8.18
CA GLN A 41 15.36 9.11 -7.21
C GLN A 41 15.04 8.55 -5.83
N GLY A 42 13.79 8.65 -5.37
CA GLY A 42 13.29 8.00 -4.17
C GLY A 42 13.45 6.47 -4.24
N LEU A 43 13.16 5.86 -5.38
CA LEU A 43 13.36 4.42 -5.57
C LEU A 43 14.83 4.00 -5.43
N LEU A 44 15.76 4.75 -6.02
CA LEU A 44 17.21 4.51 -5.90
C LEU A 44 17.69 4.64 -4.45
N SER A 45 17.11 5.55 -3.67
CA SER A 45 17.43 5.70 -2.23
C SER A 45 17.12 4.44 -1.41
N LEU A 46 16.15 3.63 -1.87
CA LEU A 46 15.78 2.37 -1.23
C LEU A 46 16.64 1.18 -1.71
N ALA A 47 17.45 1.33 -2.76
CA ALA A 47 18.22 0.21 -3.31
C ALA A 47 19.14 -0.48 -2.27
N PRO A 48 19.91 0.24 -1.42
CA PRO A 48 20.72 -0.41 -0.39
C PRO A 48 19.87 -1.18 0.63
N LEU A 49 18.70 -0.66 0.99
CA LEU A 49 17.78 -1.33 1.91
C LEU A 49 17.15 -2.57 1.26
N GLY A 50 16.71 -2.45 0.00
CA GLY A 50 16.14 -3.54 -0.78
C GLY A 50 17.12 -4.72 -0.90
N ILE A 51 18.40 -4.44 -1.18
CA ILE A 51 19.46 -5.46 -1.22
C ILE A 51 19.59 -6.16 0.14
N ARG A 52 19.66 -5.39 1.25
CA ARG A 52 19.74 -5.97 2.60
C ARG A 52 18.52 -6.83 2.94
N MET A 53 17.34 -6.43 2.49
CA MET A 53 16.11 -7.20 2.71
C MET A 53 16.11 -8.50 1.91
N ILE A 54 16.59 -8.48 0.66
CA ILE A 54 16.76 -9.69 -0.16
C ILE A 54 17.75 -10.65 0.51
N GLN A 55 18.91 -10.15 0.94
CA GLN A 55 19.91 -10.96 1.67
C GLN A 55 19.34 -11.61 2.93
N ARG A 56 18.43 -10.91 3.64
CA ARG A 56 17.76 -11.41 4.84
C ARG A 56 16.46 -12.18 4.56
N ARG A 57 16.08 -12.40 3.29
CA ARG A 57 14.80 -13.00 2.88
C ARG A 57 13.57 -12.27 3.46
N LYS A 58 13.69 -10.97 3.70
CA LYS A 58 12.64 -10.10 4.23
C LYS A 58 12.04 -9.19 3.16
N PHE A 59 12.37 -9.37 1.88
CA PHE A 59 11.74 -8.60 0.81
C PHE A 59 10.24 -8.97 0.71
N PRO A 60 9.31 -8.00 0.61
CA PRO A 60 7.88 -8.26 0.67
C PRO A 60 7.35 -8.84 -0.66
N LEU A 61 7.73 -10.07 -0.97
CA LEU A 61 7.28 -10.79 -2.17
C LEU A 61 5.90 -11.43 -2.01
N SER A 62 5.58 -11.86 -0.79
CA SER A 62 4.31 -12.47 -0.43
C SER A 62 3.77 -11.82 0.84
N PHE A 63 2.45 -11.76 0.94
CA PHE A 63 1.75 -11.28 2.12
C PHE A 63 0.60 -12.23 2.43
N GLU A 64 0.57 -12.76 3.65
CA GLU A 64 -0.51 -13.61 4.13
C GLU A 64 -1.66 -12.72 4.58
N LYS A 65 -2.85 -12.96 4.03
CA LYS A 65 -4.05 -12.20 4.39
C LYS A 65 -4.44 -12.52 5.83
N SER A 66 -4.82 -11.50 6.60
CA SER A 66 -5.38 -11.73 7.93
C SER A 66 -6.71 -12.45 7.85
N GLU A 67 -7.10 -13.11 8.94
CA GLU A 67 -8.47 -13.58 9.10
C GLU A 67 -9.46 -12.42 8.91
N GLY A 68 -10.60 -12.69 8.27
CA GLY A 68 -11.65 -11.69 8.03
C GLY A 68 -11.31 -10.62 6.98
N THR A 69 -10.21 -10.78 6.22
CA THR A 69 -9.82 -9.84 5.15
C THR A 69 -10.97 -9.54 4.18
N ASP A 70 -11.76 -10.56 3.80
CA ASP A 70 -12.85 -10.38 2.86
C ASP A 70 -13.98 -9.52 3.45
N THR A 71 -14.32 -9.72 4.73
CA THR A 71 -15.28 -8.88 5.46
C THR A 71 -14.84 -7.42 5.50
N VAL A 72 -13.56 -7.18 5.83
CA VAL A 72 -12.99 -5.83 5.86
C VAL A 72 -13.03 -5.19 4.48
N ARG A 73 -12.66 -5.94 3.43
CA ARG A 73 -12.73 -5.46 2.04
C ARG A 73 -14.15 -5.06 1.67
N SER A 74 -15.13 -5.92 1.94
CA SER A 74 -16.54 -5.66 1.62
C SER A 74 -17.09 -4.43 2.35
N LEU A 75 -16.72 -4.22 3.61
CA LEU A 75 -17.12 -3.02 4.36
C LEU A 75 -16.51 -1.75 3.77
N ILE A 76 -15.22 -1.77 3.40
CA ILE A 76 -14.57 -0.61 2.79
C ILE A 76 -15.24 -0.28 1.45
N GLU A 77 -15.53 -1.29 0.65
CA GLU A 77 -16.16 -1.13 -0.66
C GLU A 77 -17.60 -0.63 -0.55
N SER A 78 -18.39 -1.11 0.41
CA SER A 78 -19.76 -0.64 0.60
C SER A 78 -19.80 0.84 0.98
N VAL A 79 -18.89 1.30 1.85
CA VAL A 79 -18.76 2.73 2.21
C VAL A 79 -18.33 3.56 0.99
N GLN A 80 -17.36 3.08 0.20
CA GLN A 80 -16.91 3.76 -1.02
C GLN A 80 -18.06 3.91 -2.04
N THR A 81 -18.86 2.86 -2.24
CA THR A 81 -20.02 2.88 -3.12
C THR A 81 -21.10 3.83 -2.60
N PHE A 82 -21.38 3.81 -1.29
CA PHE A 82 -22.35 4.70 -0.66
C PHE A 82 -21.97 6.18 -0.83
N GLU A 83 -20.71 6.54 -0.56
CA GLU A 83 -20.22 7.90 -0.75
C GLU A 83 -20.23 8.35 -2.22
N ALA A 84 -20.01 7.43 -3.16
CA ALA A 84 -20.08 7.70 -4.59
C ALA A 84 -21.53 7.95 -5.08
N GLN A 85 -22.53 7.30 -4.48
CA GLN A 85 -23.95 7.49 -4.81
C GLN A 85 -24.54 8.76 -4.20
N LYS A 86 -24.02 9.18 -3.04
CA LYS A 86 -24.44 10.41 -2.34
C LYS A 86 -23.96 11.69 -3.04
N LYS A 87 -22.97 11.57 -3.93
CA LYS A 87 -22.30 12.67 -4.62
C LYS A 87 -22.91 12.92 -5.99
#